data_AF-A0A7S2CIT1-F1
#
_entry.id   AF-A0A7S2CIT1-F1
#
_cell.length_a   1.000
_cell.length_b   1.000
_cell.length_c   1.000
_cell.angle_alpha   90.00
_cell.angle_beta   90.00
_cell.angle_gamma   90.00
#
_symmetry.space_group_name_H-M   'P 1'
#
loop_
_entity.id
_entity.type
_entity.pdbx_description
1 polymer ?
#
loop_
_entity_poly.entity_id
_entity_poly.type
_entity_poly.pdbx_seq_one_letter_code
_entity_poly.pdbx_strand_id
1 'polypeptide(L)'
;IADEFKVVVVTAIRQLCLKYPQKHRVLVGFLAATLREEGGFEFKKAITDSIVELMHAIPETKESSLLHLCEFIEDCEFTALSTQILHLIGSLGPTTQAPARYIRFIYNRVILENAQVRAASISALSRFASQVPGIRRSVCVLLSRSLLDEDDEVRDRATVALAALDGLDLSAMKEDEPMEPPLP
;
A
#
# COMPACT_ATOMS: atom_id res chain seq x y z
N ILE A 1 26.38 13.68 0.08
CA ILE A 1 26.56 12.54 1.02
C ILE A 1 26.24 11.28 0.23
N ALA A 2 27.12 10.28 0.23
CA ALA A 2 26.88 9.01 -0.47
C ALA A 2 25.73 8.23 0.19
N ASP A 3 24.93 7.51 -0.61
CA ASP A 3 23.76 6.78 -0.10
C ASP A 3 24.13 5.71 0.94
N GLU A 4 25.34 5.12 0.87
CA GLU A 4 25.86 4.21 1.89
C GLU A 4 25.88 4.84 3.29
N PHE A 5 26.33 6.09 3.39
CA PHE A 5 26.34 6.79 4.67
C PHE A 5 24.92 7.08 5.15
N LYS A 6 24.00 7.43 4.24
CA LYS A 6 22.61 7.67 4.60
C LYS A 6 21.93 6.39 5.12
N VAL A 7 22.23 5.21 4.54
CA VAL A 7 21.75 3.90 5.02
C VAL A 7 22.24 3.61 6.44
N VAL A 8 23.50 3.94 6.76
CA VAL A 8 24.03 3.81 8.13
C VAL A 8 23.26 4.72 9.10
N VAL A 9 22.96 5.95 8.71
CA VAL A 9 22.15 6.87 9.54
C VAL A 9 20.75 6.31 9.78
N VAL A 10 20.07 5.81 8.76
CA VAL A 10 18.74 5.18 8.88
C VAL A 10 18.77 4.01 9.86
N THR A 11 19.80 3.15 9.74
CA THR A 11 20.00 2.02 10.64
C THR A 11 20.17 2.48 12.10
N ALA A 12 20.94 3.54 12.33
CA ALA A 12 21.15 4.11 13.65
C ALA A 12 19.85 4.71 14.24
N ILE A 13 19.05 5.41 13.42
CA ILE A 13 17.75 5.96 13.86
C ILE A 13 16.78 4.84 14.23
N ARG A 14 16.72 3.77 13.43
CA ARG A 14 15.91 2.58 13.75
C ARG A 14 16.33 1.97 15.09
N GLN A 15 17.62 1.72 15.28
CA GLN A 15 18.14 1.16 16.54
C GLN A 15 17.86 2.07 17.73
N LEU A 16 17.97 3.40 17.56
CA LEU A 16 17.61 4.36 18.59
C LEU A 16 16.13 4.29 18.95
N CYS A 17 15.25 4.12 17.96
CA CYS A 17 13.82 3.98 18.18
C CYS A 17 13.47 2.68 18.91
N LEU A 18 14.12 1.56 18.58
CA LEU A 18 13.98 0.30 19.31
C LEU A 18 14.48 0.41 20.75
N LYS A 19 15.57 1.17 20.98
CA LYS A 19 16.11 1.41 22.32
C LYS A 19 15.23 2.33 23.17
N TYR A 20 14.54 3.28 22.54
CA TYR A 20 13.67 4.25 23.22
C TYR A 20 12.27 4.34 22.55
N PRO A 21 11.41 3.30 22.69
CA PRO A 21 10.13 3.22 22.00
C PRO A 21 9.20 4.41 22.28
N GLN A 22 9.28 5.01 23.47
CA GLN A 22 8.52 6.22 23.83
C GLN A 22 8.82 7.44 22.94
N LYS A 23 9.91 7.42 22.16
CA LYS A 23 10.27 8.47 21.19
C LYS A 23 9.82 8.15 19.77
N HIS A 24 9.04 7.08 19.57
CA HIS A 24 8.64 6.58 18.26
C HIS A 24 8.03 7.65 17.35
N ARG A 25 7.18 8.54 17.88
CA ARG A 25 6.53 9.60 17.09
C ARG A 25 7.54 10.49 16.36
N VAL A 26 8.61 10.89 17.05
CA VAL A 26 9.64 11.77 16.48
C VAL A 26 10.53 11.00 15.52
N LEU A 27 10.95 9.79 15.90
CA LEU A 27 11.92 9.01 15.13
C LEU A 27 11.31 8.41 13.85
N VAL A 28 10.08 7.89 13.92
CA VAL A 28 9.34 7.42 12.75
C VAL A 28 8.96 8.61 11.85
N GLY A 29 8.55 9.73 12.43
CA GLY A 29 8.27 10.95 11.67
C GLY A 29 9.50 11.45 10.90
N PHE A 30 10.69 11.37 11.51
CA PHE A 30 11.95 11.67 10.82
C PHE A 30 12.19 10.73 9.64
N LEU A 31 12.09 9.41 9.86
CA LEU A 31 12.25 8.42 8.78
C LEU A 31 11.26 8.66 7.63
N ALA A 32 10.00 8.94 7.94
CA ALA A 32 8.97 9.22 6.96
C ALA A 32 9.23 10.53 6.18
N ALA A 33 9.69 11.58 6.85
CA ALA A 33 10.08 12.82 6.16
C ALA A 33 11.26 12.57 5.21
N THR A 34 12.29 11.85 5.66
CA THR A 34 13.44 11.46 4.83
C THR A 34 13.04 10.53 3.68
N LEU A 35 12.02 9.69 3.87
CA LEU A 35 11.49 8.82 2.81
C LEU A 35 10.92 9.62 1.63
N ARG A 36 10.47 10.86 1.84
CA ARG A 36 9.93 11.74 0.77
C ARG A 36 10.98 12.59 0.05
N GLU A 37 12.22 12.67 0.56
CA GLU A 37 13.29 13.43 -0.10
C GLU A 37 13.82 12.71 -1.35
N GLU A 38 14.74 13.29 -2.12
CA GLU A 38 15.40 12.55 -3.20
C GLU A 38 16.38 11.50 -2.66
N GLY A 39 16.48 10.33 -3.32
CA GLY A 39 17.48 9.34 -2.98
C GLY A 39 17.36 8.03 -3.76
N GLY A 40 18.45 7.28 -3.83
CA GLY A 40 18.51 6.03 -4.59
C GLY A 40 17.72 4.89 -3.93
N PHE A 41 17.51 3.83 -4.72
CA PHE A 41 16.73 2.65 -4.34
C PHE A 41 17.16 2.04 -3.00
N GLU A 42 18.44 1.75 -2.81
CA GLU A 42 18.95 1.12 -1.57
C GLU A 42 18.69 1.98 -0.33
N PHE A 43 18.78 3.29 -0.47
CA PHE A 43 18.48 4.22 0.61
C PHE A 43 16.99 4.22 0.96
N LYS A 44 16.10 4.30 -0.05
CA LYS A 44 14.65 4.23 0.13
C LYS A 44 14.18 2.90 0.70
N LYS A 45 14.79 1.81 0.23
CA LYS A 45 14.57 0.47 0.73
C LYS A 45 14.96 0.37 2.21
N ALA A 46 16.13 0.87 2.59
CA ALA A 46 16.57 0.85 3.99
C ALA A 46 15.61 1.60 4.92
N ILE A 47 15.06 2.73 4.47
CA ILE A 47 14.06 3.49 5.25
C ILE A 47 12.75 2.69 5.37
N THR A 48 12.25 2.18 4.24
CA THR A 48 11.01 1.38 4.19
C THR A 48 11.11 0.16 5.10
N ASP A 49 12.17 -0.63 4.97
CA ASP A 49 12.43 -1.81 5.80
C ASP A 49 12.53 -1.43 7.30
N SER A 50 13.15 -0.29 7.61
CA SER A 50 13.22 0.22 8.98
C SER A 50 11.87 0.60 9.55
N ILE A 51 11.02 1.29 8.77
CA ILE A 51 9.65 1.63 9.18
C ILE A 51 8.83 0.35 9.42
N VAL A 52 8.98 -0.65 8.54
CA VAL A 52 8.29 -1.94 8.67
C VAL A 52 8.73 -2.68 9.93
N GLU A 53 10.02 -2.74 10.22
CA GLU A 53 10.53 -3.37 11.45
C GLU A 53 9.97 -2.67 12.70
N LEU A 54 9.94 -1.33 12.71
CA LEU A 54 9.39 -0.56 13.83
C LEU A 54 7.89 -0.77 14.01
N MET A 55 7.11 -0.96 12.94
CA MET A 55 5.69 -1.32 13.05
C MET A 55 5.46 -2.64 13.77
N HIS A 56 6.33 -3.64 13.54
CA HIS A 56 6.21 -4.94 14.19
C HIS A 56 6.68 -4.89 15.65
N ALA A 57 7.73 -4.12 15.94
CA ALA A 57 8.29 -4.00 17.28
C ALA A 57 7.50 -3.06 18.20
N ILE A 58 6.87 -2.02 17.64
CA ILE A 58 6.19 -0.94 18.37
C ILE A 58 4.79 -0.75 17.75
N PRO A 59 3.76 -1.48 18.21
CA PRO A 59 2.41 -1.47 17.62
C PRO A 59 1.78 -0.07 17.49
N GLU A 60 2.12 0.86 18.38
CA GLU A 60 1.66 2.25 18.38
C GLU A 60 2.08 3.03 17.13
N THR A 61 3.08 2.53 16.39
CA THR A 61 3.53 3.13 15.13
C THR A 61 2.73 2.64 13.92
N LYS A 62 2.00 1.53 14.03
CA LYS A 62 1.39 0.82 12.88
C LYS A 62 0.55 1.75 11.99
N GLU A 63 -0.40 2.47 12.56
CA GLU A 63 -1.31 3.30 11.76
C GLU A 63 -0.59 4.49 11.12
N SER A 64 0.25 5.20 11.87
CA SER A 64 1.02 6.33 11.33
C SER A 64 2.01 5.90 10.25
N SER A 65 2.70 4.79 10.46
CA SER A 65 3.66 4.24 9.51
C SER A 65 2.97 3.79 8.22
N LEU A 66 1.82 3.12 8.30
CA LEU A 66 1.06 2.75 7.11
C LEU A 66 0.63 3.97 6.30
N LEU A 67 0.22 5.06 6.95
CA LEU A 67 -0.15 6.30 6.25
C LEU A 67 1.06 6.94 5.58
N HIS A 68 2.22 7.01 6.24
CA HIS A 68 3.45 7.51 5.62
C HIS A 68 3.87 6.68 4.40
N LEU A 69 3.71 5.36 4.46
CA LEU A 69 3.98 4.48 3.32
C LEU A 69 2.96 4.68 2.19
N CYS A 70 1.69 4.95 2.51
CA CYS A 70 0.68 5.29 1.51
C CYS A 70 1.00 6.59 0.78
N GLU A 71 1.39 7.64 1.51
CA GLU A 71 1.83 8.90 0.92
C GLU A 71 3.06 8.70 0.03
N PHE A 72 4.01 7.86 0.45
CA PHE A 72 5.22 7.61 -0.34
C PHE A 72 4.94 6.94 -1.69
N ILE A 73 4.03 5.96 -1.74
CA ILE A 73 3.71 5.28 -3.01
C ILE A 73 2.92 6.15 -4.00
N GLU A 74 2.48 7.36 -3.62
CA GLU A 74 1.81 8.27 -4.56
C GLU A 74 2.74 8.81 -5.62
N ASP A 75 4.00 9.06 -5.27
CA ASP A 75 5.04 9.65 -6.11
C ASP A 75 6.31 8.77 -6.19
N CYS A 76 6.19 7.48 -5.85
CA CYS A 76 7.34 6.58 -5.83
C CYS A 76 7.72 6.11 -7.24
N GLU A 77 8.94 6.43 -7.67
CA GLU A 77 9.50 5.99 -8.95
C GLU A 77 9.96 4.52 -8.97
N PHE A 78 10.08 3.88 -7.80
CA PHE A 78 10.63 2.53 -7.66
C PHE A 78 9.53 1.47 -7.62
N THR A 79 9.22 0.86 -8.77
CA THR A 79 8.19 -0.19 -8.90
C THR A 79 8.30 -1.30 -7.84
N ALA A 80 9.51 -1.76 -7.53
CA ALA A 80 9.72 -2.80 -6.52
C ALA A 80 9.33 -2.36 -5.10
N LEU A 81 9.55 -1.09 -4.74
CA LEU A 81 9.12 -0.55 -3.44
C LEU A 81 7.61 -0.35 -3.42
N SER A 82 7.03 0.21 -4.49
CA SER A 82 5.58 0.40 -4.62
C SER A 82 4.83 -0.93 -4.46
N THR A 83 5.26 -1.98 -5.14
CA THR A 83 4.63 -3.32 -5.03
C THR A 83 4.80 -3.93 -3.63
N GLN A 84 5.99 -3.85 -3.04
CA GLN A 84 6.25 -4.32 -1.67
C GLN A 84 5.33 -3.62 -0.65
N ILE A 85 5.21 -2.29 -0.75
CA ILE A 85 4.39 -1.48 0.14
C ILE A 85 2.89 -1.76 -0.08
N LEU A 86 2.44 -1.89 -1.32
CA LEU A 86 1.04 -2.27 -1.62
C LEU A 86 0.68 -3.63 -1.03
N HIS A 87 1.57 -4.62 -1.12
CA HIS A 87 1.35 -5.92 -0.48
C HIS A 87 1.26 -5.82 1.05
N LEU A 88 2.11 -4.99 1.66
CA LEU A 88 2.08 -4.72 3.09
C LEU A 88 0.77 -4.03 3.51
N ILE A 89 0.35 -2.99 2.80
CA ILE A 89 -0.91 -2.27 3.04
C ILE A 89 -2.09 -3.23 2.88
N GLY A 90 -2.10 -4.06 1.84
CA GLY A 90 -3.13 -5.09 1.63
C GLY A 90 -3.21 -6.12 2.77
N SER A 91 -2.11 -6.41 3.44
CA SER A 91 -2.08 -7.34 4.59
C SER A 91 -2.51 -6.66 5.89
N LEU A 92 -2.01 -5.46 6.17
CA LEU A 92 -2.16 -4.82 7.48
C LEU A 92 -3.32 -3.82 7.52
N GLY A 93 -3.58 -3.10 6.43
CA GLY A 93 -4.60 -2.07 6.32
C GLY A 93 -6.02 -2.54 6.68
N PRO A 94 -6.48 -3.74 6.26
CA PRO A 94 -7.81 -4.24 6.64
C PRO A 94 -7.99 -4.44 8.15
N THR A 95 -6.90 -4.59 8.91
CA THR A 95 -6.89 -4.85 10.35
C THR A 95 -6.77 -3.59 11.21
N THR A 96 -6.75 -2.40 10.59
CA THR A 96 -6.65 -1.11 11.28
C THR A 96 -8.03 -0.63 11.77
N GLN A 97 -8.06 0.42 12.60
CA GLN A 97 -9.33 0.96 13.09
C GLN A 97 -10.18 1.62 11.98
N ALA A 98 -9.53 2.15 10.94
CA ALA A 98 -10.18 2.84 9.83
C ALA A 98 -9.67 2.35 8.46
N PRO A 99 -10.01 1.12 8.03
CA PRO A 99 -9.50 0.53 6.79
C PRO A 99 -9.82 1.33 5.54
N ALA A 100 -10.97 2.01 5.51
CA ALA A 100 -11.42 2.82 4.37
C ALA A 100 -10.41 3.93 3.99
N ARG A 101 -9.62 4.44 4.95
CA ARG A 101 -8.64 5.51 4.71
C ARG A 101 -7.54 5.11 3.72
N TYR A 102 -7.20 3.83 3.66
CA TYR A 102 -6.12 3.31 2.80
C TYR A 102 -6.57 3.08 1.36
N ILE A 103 -7.88 2.93 1.16
CA ILE A 103 -8.47 2.44 -0.09
C ILE A 103 -8.22 3.40 -1.26
N ARG A 104 -8.35 4.72 -1.02
CA ARG A 104 -8.08 5.74 -2.05
C ARG A 104 -6.64 5.66 -2.57
N PHE A 105 -5.66 5.45 -1.70
CA PHE A 105 -4.26 5.35 -2.08
C PHE A 105 -4.00 4.15 -3.00
N ILE A 106 -4.72 3.05 -2.80
CA ILE A 106 -4.59 1.84 -3.62
C ILE A 106 -5.36 1.98 -4.95
N TYR A 107 -6.59 2.50 -4.92
CA TYR A 107 -7.41 2.69 -6.12
C TYR A 107 -6.70 3.53 -7.19
N ASN A 108 -6.10 4.65 -6.80
CA ASN A 108 -5.41 5.54 -7.73
C ASN A 108 -4.26 4.82 -8.46
N ARG A 109 -3.60 3.85 -7.81
CA ARG A 109 -2.50 3.07 -8.38
C ARG A 109 -2.97 2.03 -9.39
N VAL A 110 -4.25 1.61 -9.37
CA VAL A 110 -4.81 0.73 -10.41
C VAL A 110 -4.97 1.44 -11.75
N ILE A 111 -5.02 2.77 -11.77
CA ILE A 111 -5.28 3.54 -13.00
C ILE A 111 -4.00 4.20 -13.53
N LEU A 112 -3.19 4.77 -12.64
CA LEU A 112 -2.12 5.69 -13.00
C LEU A 112 -0.75 5.04 -13.21
N GLU A 113 -0.61 3.75 -12.89
CA GLU A 113 0.70 3.11 -12.78
C GLU A 113 0.96 2.04 -13.84
N ASN A 114 2.22 1.55 -13.87
CA ASN A 114 2.62 0.41 -14.70
C ASN A 114 1.96 -0.90 -14.23
N ALA A 115 1.94 -1.89 -15.12
CA ALA A 115 1.29 -3.18 -14.92
C ALA A 115 1.63 -3.87 -13.59
N GLN A 116 2.90 -3.88 -13.18
CA GLN A 116 3.32 -4.54 -11.94
C GLN A 116 2.69 -3.90 -10.69
N VAL A 117 2.63 -2.57 -10.66
CA VAL A 117 2.00 -1.82 -9.57
C VAL A 117 0.48 -1.98 -9.61
N ARG A 118 -0.14 -2.00 -10.81
CA ARG A 118 -1.58 -2.30 -10.97
C ARG A 118 -1.93 -3.69 -10.44
N ALA A 119 -1.17 -4.72 -10.81
CA ALA A 119 -1.35 -6.10 -10.34
C ALA A 119 -1.21 -6.24 -8.81
N ALA A 120 -0.24 -5.54 -8.21
CA ALA A 120 -0.09 -5.49 -6.76
C ALA A 120 -1.27 -4.77 -6.08
N SER A 121 -1.79 -3.71 -6.69
CA SER A 121 -2.94 -2.93 -6.21
C SER A 121 -4.23 -3.76 -6.22
N ILE A 122 -4.47 -4.52 -7.30
CA ILE A 122 -5.57 -5.51 -7.40
C ILE A 122 -5.50 -6.52 -6.26
N SER A 123 -4.31 -7.08 -6.03
CA SER A 123 -4.08 -8.05 -4.96
C SER A 123 -4.35 -7.45 -3.57
N ALA A 124 -3.95 -6.19 -3.36
CA ALA A 124 -4.20 -5.48 -2.11
C ALA A 124 -5.69 -5.21 -1.91
N LEU A 125 -6.39 -4.69 -2.92
CA LEU A 125 -7.84 -4.42 -2.86
C LEU A 125 -8.65 -5.69 -2.61
N SER A 126 -8.27 -6.81 -3.22
CA SER A 126 -8.92 -8.11 -2.97
C SER A 126 -8.87 -8.50 -1.48
N ARG A 127 -7.72 -8.30 -0.81
CA ARG A 127 -7.58 -8.56 0.64
C ARG A 127 -8.41 -7.62 1.50
N PHE A 128 -8.59 -6.38 1.05
CA PHE A 128 -9.51 -5.43 1.68
C PHE A 128 -10.96 -5.87 1.52
N ALA A 129 -11.38 -6.23 0.31
CA ALA A 129 -12.74 -6.69 0.04
C ALA A 129 -13.11 -7.99 0.75
N SER A 130 -12.14 -8.88 1.01
CA SER A 130 -12.39 -10.12 1.76
C SER A 130 -12.66 -9.85 3.23
N GLN A 131 -11.97 -8.88 3.83
CA GLN A 131 -12.02 -8.60 5.27
C GLN A 131 -12.93 -7.43 5.67
N VAL A 132 -13.26 -6.53 4.74
CA VAL A 132 -14.05 -5.32 4.99
C VAL A 132 -15.32 -5.36 4.12
N PRO A 133 -16.44 -5.91 4.63
CA PRO A 133 -17.65 -6.11 3.84
C PRO A 133 -18.21 -4.84 3.19
N GLY A 134 -18.08 -3.69 3.86
CA GLY A 134 -18.63 -2.41 3.41
C GLY A 134 -18.04 -1.89 2.09
N ILE A 135 -16.85 -2.32 1.70
CA ILE A 135 -16.18 -1.90 0.45
C ILE A 135 -16.13 -3.01 -0.61
N ARG A 136 -16.64 -4.21 -0.30
CA ARG A 136 -16.52 -5.38 -1.18
C ARG A 136 -17.13 -5.09 -2.56
N ARG A 137 -18.35 -4.53 -2.59
CA ARG A 137 -19.06 -4.24 -3.84
C ARG A 137 -18.27 -3.27 -4.73
N SER A 138 -17.78 -2.16 -4.18
CA SER A 138 -17.02 -1.18 -4.96
C SER A 138 -15.68 -1.74 -5.46
N VAL A 139 -15.05 -2.62 -4.68
CA VAL A 139 -13.83 -3.32 -5.11
C VAL A 139 -14.15 -4.30 -6.24
N CYS A 140 -15.21 -5.11 -6.13
CA CYS A 140 -15.62 -6.02 -7.21
C CYS A 140 -15.87 -5.28 -8.53
N VAL A 141 -16.53 -4.11 -8.51
CA VAL A 141 -16.74 -3.27 -9.72
C VAL A 141 -15.40 -2.94 -10.38
N LEU A 142 -14.41 -2.50 -9.59
CA LEU A 142 -13.09 -2.17 -10.13
C LEU A 142 -12.39 -3.41 -10.68
N LEU A 143 -12.39 -4.51 -9.93
CA LEU A 143 -11.76 -5.76 -10.37
C LEU A 143 -12.36 -6.27 -11.67
N SER A 144 -13.68 -6.17 -11.86
CA SER A 144 -14.35 -6.53 -13.11
C SER A 144 -13.86 -5.67 -14.28
N ARG A 145 -13.63 -4.37 -14.07
CA ARG A 145 -13.05 -3.49 -15.10
C ARG A 145 -11.59 -3.87 -15.40
N SER A 146 -10.82 -4.31 -14.40
CA SER A 146 -9.45 -4.79 -14.59
C SER A 146 -9.33 -6.09 -15.39
N LEU A 147 -10.43 -6.80 -15.66
CA LEU A 147 -10.44 -7.92 -16.62
C LEU A 147 -10.18 -7.47 -18.07
N LEU A 148 -10.34 -6.17 -18.34
CA LEU A 148 -10.07 -5.56 -19.65
C LEU A 148 -8.71 -4.85 -19.70
N ASP A 149 -7.85 -5.01 -18.67
CA ASP A 149 -6.51 -4.43 -18.66
C ASP A 149 -5.68 -4.99 -19.84
N GLU A 150 -4.76 -4.20 -20.37
CA GLU A 150 -3.91 -4.57 -21.50
C GLU A 150 -2.89 -5.66 -21.12
N ASP A 151 -2.47 -5.68 -19.85
CA ASP A 151 -1.49 -6.61 -19.31
C ASP A 151 -2.12 -7.92 -18.82
N ASP A 152 -1.52 -9.05 -19.19
CA ASP A 152 -2.02 -10.38 -18.84
C ASP A 152 -1.92 -10.70 -17.35
N GLU A 153 -0.84 -10.30 -16.67
CA GLU A 153 -0.72 -10.49 -15.22
C GLU A 153 -1.82 -9.73 -14.48
N VAL A 154 -2.12 -8.50 -14.88
CA VAL A 154 -3.18 -7.69 -14.25
C VAL A 154 -4.55 -8.38 -14.40
N ARG A 155 -4.89 -8.87 -15.59
CA ARG A 155 -6.14 -9.61 -15.85
C ARG A 155 -6.22 -10.91 -15.07
N ASP A 156 -5.12 -11.66 -14.97
CA ASP A 156 -5.06 -12.91 -14.22
C ASP A 156 -5.29 -12.67 -12.72
N ARG A 157 -4.66 -11.63 -12.16
CA ARG A 157 -4.88 -11.24 -10.75
C ARG A 157 -6.32 -10.81 -10.51
N ALA A 158 -6.92 -10.05 -11.43
CA ALA A 158 -8.32 -9.64 -11.33
C ALA A 158 -9.26 -10.86 -11.34
N THR A 159 -9.01 -11.81 -12.23
CA THR A 159 -9.79 -13.06 -12.36
C THR A 159 -9.74 -13.88 -11.07
N VAL A 160 -8.53 -14.11 -10.53
CA VAL A 160 -8.36 -14.85 -9.27
C VAL A 160 -8.99 -14.10 -8.10
N ALA A 161 -8.83 -12.77 -8.05
CA ALA A 161 -9.41 -11.94 -7.00
C ALA A 161 -10.94 -11.98 -7.01
N LEU A 162 -11.57 -11.87 -8.18
CA LEU A 162 -13.01 -11.99 -8.33
C LEU A 162 -13.49 -13.39 -7.93
N ALA A 163 -12.87 -14.45 -8.45
CA ALA A 163 -13.23 -15.81 -8.08
C ALA A 163 -13.14 -16.09 -6.56
N ALA A 164 -12.15 -15.50 -5.87
CA ALA A 164 -12.01 -15.61 -4.43
C ALA A 164 -13.04 -14.78 -3.64
N LEU A 165 -13.57 -13.71 -4.22
CA LEU A 165 -14.62 -12.87 -3.66
C LEU A 165 -16.02 -13.33 -4.07
N ASP A 166 -16.12 -14.11 -5.15
CA ASP A 166 -17.35 -14.51 -5.83
C ASP A 166 -18.00 -15.72 -5.15
N GLY A 167 -19.01 -15.35 -4.35
CA GLY A 167 -20.36 -15.82 -4.59
C GLY A 167 -21.26 -14.77 -5.25
N LEU A 168 -20.85 -14.05 -6.32
CA LEU A 168 -21.73 -13.10 -7.02
C LEU A 168 -21.65 -13.14 -8.56
N ASP A 169 -22.79 -12.84 -9.15
CA ASP A 169 -23.15 -12.96 -10.56
C ASP A 169 -22.69 -11.71 -11.34
N LEU A 170 -21.66 -11.87 -12.18
CA LEU A 170 -21.01 -10.82 -12.97
C LEU A 170 -21.96 -10.16 -14.00
N SER A 171 -23.15 -10.73 -14.23
CA SER A 171 -24.12 -10.26 -15.22
C SER A 171 -24.86 -8.97 -14.85
N ALA A 172 -24.76 -8.50 -13.59
CA ALA A 172 -25.52 -7.34 -13.09
C ALA A 172 -24.76 -6.01 -13.05
N MET A 173 -23.49 -5.96 -13.46
CA MET A 173 -22.63 -4.79 -13.28
C MET A 173 -22.65 -3.91 -14.53
N LYS A 174 -23.47 -2.86 -14.52
CA LYS A 174 -23.54 -1.86 -15.61
C LYS A 174 -22.25 -1.03 -15.67
N GLU A 175 -21.77 -0.80 -16.88
CA GLU A 175 -20.45 -0.20 -17.17
C GLU A 175 -20.31 1.29 -16.75
N ASP A 176 -21.42 2.01 -16.55
CA ASP A 176 -21.44 3.48 -16.57
C ASP A 176 -21.60 4.23 -15.23
N GLU A 177 -21.46 3.60 -14.05
CA GLU A 177 -21.46 4.39 -12.81
C GLU A 177 -20.11 5.10 -12.60
N PRO A 178 -20.08 6.46 -12.52
CA PRO A 178 -18.88 7.18 -12.14
C PRO A 178 -18.52 6.80 -10.71
N MET A 179 -17.32 6.24 -10.55
CA MET A 179 -16.83 5.77 -9.27
C MET A 179 -16.32 6.96 -8.47
N GLU A 180 -17.17 7.55 -7.63
CA GLU A 180 -16.65 8.43 -6.58
C GLU A 180 -15.81 7.58 -5.62
N PRO A 181 -14.58 8.00 -5.29
CA PRO A 181 -13.82 7.33 -4.24
C PRO A 181 -14.68 7.34 -2.96
N PRO A 182 -14.66 6.25 -2.15
CA PRO A 182 -15.38 6.25 -0.88
C PRO A 182 -14.96 7.49 -0.09
N LEU A 183 -15.93 8.34 0.24
CA LEU A 183 -15.69 9.57 0.99
C LEU A 183 -14.98 9.21 2.31
N PRO A 184 -13.99 10.02 2.73
CA PRO A 184 -13.18 9.76 3.92
C PRO A 184 -13.99 9.64 5.22
#